data_AF-A0A3A9V8C9-F1
#
_entry.id   AF-A0A3A9V8C9-F1
#
_cell.length_a   1.000
_cell.length_b   1.000
_cell.length_c   1.000
_cell.angle_alpha   90.00
_cell.angle_beta   90.00
_cell.angle_gamma   90.00
#
_symmetry.space_group_name_H-M   'P 1'
#
loop_
_entity.id
_entity.type
_entity.pdbx_description
1 polymer ?
#
loop_
_entity_poly.entity_id
_entity_poly.type
_entity_poly.pdbx_seq_one_letter_code
_entity_poly.pdbx_strand_id
1 'polypeptide(L)'
;MFSISSYQINAQDIKGSWKGTLNVQGTELPILFHISEKEGVYTTTMDSPSQGATDIPMDKTTYQDGALTITLAQAGIKYVATLKEDKITGTFYQSGYEFPLIMKLEKKE
;
A
#
# COMPACT_ATOMS: atom_id res chain seq x y z
N MET A 1 -8.74 32.53 -28.95
CA MET A 1 -9.24 31.99 -27.68
C MET A 1 -8.75 30.55 -27.60
N PHE A 2 -7.63 30.30 -26.91
CA PHE A 2 -7.08 28.96 -26.78
C PHE A 2 -7.71 28.30 -25.54
N SER A 3 -8.68 27.43 -25.77
CA SER A 3 -9.22 26.56 -24.71
C SER A 3 -8.19 25.48 -24.43
N ILE A 4 -7.51 25.57 -23.29
CA ILE A 4 -6.67 24.50 -22.79
C ILE A 4 -7.62 23.50 -22.15
N SER A 5 -7.89 22.38 -22.84
CA SER A 5 -8.53 21.23 -22.23
C SER A 5 -7.56 20.65 -21.22
N SER A 6 -7.80 20.90 -19.93
CA SER A 6 -7.11 20.20 -18.85
C SER A 6 -7.42 18.72 -18.97
N TYR A 7 -6.43 17.91 -19.37
CA TYR A 7 -6.50 16.47 -19.17
C TYR A 7 -6.57 16.25 -17.66
N GLN A 8 -7.72 15.79 -17.17
CA GLN A 8 -7.79 15.20 -15.84
C GLN A 8 -6.84 14.00 -15.84
N ILE A 9 -5.67 14.16 -15.23
CA ILE A 9 -4.89 13.01 -14.78
C ILE A 9 -5.76 12.36 -13.71
N ASN A 10 -6.53 11.36 -14.09
CA ASN A 10 -7.06 10.39 -13.13
C ASN A 10 -5.87 9.57 -12.66
N ALA A 11 -5.02 10.16 -11.82
CA ALA A 11 -4.17 9.38 -10.94
C ALA A 11 -5.16 8.64 -10.05
N GLN A 12 -5.32 7.33 -10.28
CA GLN A 12 -6.17 6.52 -9.42
C GLN A 12 -5.71 6.75 -7.98
N ASP A 13 -6.64 7.22 -7.17
CA ASP A 13 -6.34 7.63 -5.80
C ASP A 13 -6.00 6.39 -4.97
N ILE A 14 -4.76 6.35 -4.48
CA ILE A 14 -4.24 5.25 -3.66
C ILE A 14 -4.70 5.36 -2.20
N LYS A 15 -5.28 6.51 -1.79
CA LYS A 15 -5.71 6.72 -0.41
C LYS A 15 -6.80 5.73 0.01
N GLY A 16 -6.76 5.34 1.28
CA GLY A 16 -7.70 4.42 1.89
C GLY A 16 -7.04 3.24 2.58
N SER A 17 -7.90 2.36 3.09
CA SER A 17 -7.52 1.11 3.74
C SER A 17 -7.50 -0.04 2.74
N TRP A 18 -6.37 -0.72 2.65
CA TRP A 18 -6.12 -1.81 1.73
C TRP A 18 -5.82 -3.09 2.49
N LYS A 19 -6.56 -4.14 2.21
CA LYS A 19 -6.44 -5.43 2.90
C LYS A 19 -6.00 -6.52 1.94
N GLY A 20 -5.02 -7.30 2.37
CA GLY A 20 -4.56 -8.50 1.68
C GLY A 20 -4.23 -9.62 2.67
N THR A 21 -3.95 -10.80 2.14
CA THR A 21 -3.57 -11.96 2.95
C THR A 21 -2.26 -12.52 2.41
N LEU A 22 -1.24 -12.58 3.25
CA LEU A 22 0.00 -13.28 2.97
C LEU A 22 -0.21 -14.78 3.23
N ASN A 23 0.35 -15.62 2.38
CA ASN A 23 0.45 -17.05 2.64
C ASN A 23 1.90 -17.39 2.99
N VAL A 24 2.14 -17.74 4.25
CA VAL A 24 3.46 -18.10 4.77
C VAL A 24 3.42 -19.57 5.17
N GLN A 25 3.96 -20.44 4.30
CA GLN A 25 4.01 -21.88 4.55
C GLN A 25 2.65 -22.51 4.89
N GLY A 26 1.57 -22.04 4.24
CA GLY A 26 0.21 -22.51 4.49
C GLY A 26 -0.52 -21.79 5.63
N THR A 27 0.14 -20.85 6.32
CA THR A 27 -0.51 -19.97 7.29
C THR A 27 -0.97 -18.69 6.59
N GLU A 28 -2.25 -18.35 6.73
CA GLU A 28 -2.81 -17.10 6.20
C GLU A 28 -2.66 -15.97 7.22
N LEU A 29 -1.98 -14.90 6.82
CA LEU A 29 -1.73 -13.72 7.65
C LEU A 29 -2.38 -12.49 7.00
N PRO A 30 -3.50 -11.98 7.54
CA PRO A 30 -4.11 -10.76 7.05
C PRO A 30 -3.23 -9.55 7.38
N ILE A 31 -3.02 -8.70 6.39
CA ILE A 31 -2.30 -7.43 6.49
C ILE A 31 -3.21 -6.31 6.01
N LEU A 32 -3.20 -5.18 6.72
CA LEU A 32 -3.85 -3.96 6.30
C LEU A 32 -2.81 -2.84 6.17
N PHE A 33 -2.95 -2.02 5.14
CA PHE A 33 -2.28 -0.73 5.02
C PHE A 33 -3.32 0.38 4.97
N HIS A 34 -3.14 1.41 5.77
CA HIS A 34 -3.95 2.63 5.74
C HIS A 34 -3.12 3.73 5.12
N ILE A 35 -3.41 4.10 3.88
CA ILE A 35 -2.64 5.08 3.12
C ILE A 35 -3.39 6.41 3.12
N SER A 36 -2.75 7.46 3.61
CA SER A 36 -3.25 8.83 3.57
C SER A 36 -2.28 9.74 2.83
N GLU A 37 -2.75 10.91 2.40
CA GLU A 37 -1.91 11.93 1.78
C GLU A 37 -2.28 13.32 2.30
N LYS A 38 -1.24 14.12 2.54
CA LYS A 38 -1.35 15.53 2.91
C LYS A 38 -0.29 16.33 2.16
N GLU A 39 -0.72 17.33 1.41
CA GLU A 39 0.16 18.28 0.70
C GLU A 39 1.16 17.59 -0.25
N GLY A 40 0.74 16.50 -0.90
CA GLY A 40 1.54 15.68 -1.80
C GLY A 40 2.43 14.66 -1.10
N VAL A 41 2.38 14.56 0.23
CA VAL A 41 3.17 13.61 1.02
C VAL A 41 2.28 12.45 1.47
N TYR A 42 2.62 11.24 1.04
CA TYR A 42 1.95 10.02 1.48
C TYR A 42 2.47 9.55 2.83
N THR A 43 1.56 9.12 3.70
CA THR A 43 1.89 8.40 4.95
C THR A 43 1.12 7.09 5.00
N THR A 44 1.60 6.14 5.79
CA THR A 44 0.95 4.84 5.92
C THR A 44 1.09 4.27 7.32
N THR A 45 0.02 3.66 7.83
CA THR A 45 0.08 2.73 8.96
C THR A 45 -0.21 1.30 8.50
N MET A 46 0.26 0.33 9.27
CA MET A 46 0.09 -1.10 8.99
C MET A 46 -0.53 -1.81 10.20
N ASP A 47 -1.45 -2.73 9.91
CA ASP A 47 -1.96 -3.70 10.86
C ASP A 47 -1.56 -5.12 10.45
N SER A 48 -1.18 -5.92 11.45
CA SER A 48 -1.09 -7.38 11.38
C SER A 48 -1.85 -7.99 12.56
N PRO A 49 -3.18 -8.14 12.46
CA PRO A 49 -4.03 -8.58 13.57
C PRO A 49 -3.64 -9.95 14.12
N SER A 50 -3.27 -10.90 13.25
CA SER A 50 -2.82 -12.24 13.67
C SER A 50 -1.49 -12.23 14.44
N GLN A 51 -0.76 -11.12 14.40
CA GLN A 51 0.48 -10.90 15.15
C GLN A 51 0.29 -9.91 16.31
N GLY A 52 -0.93 -9.39 16.54
CA GLY A 52 -1.23 -8.45 17.61
C GLY A 52 -0.65 -7.04 17.42
N ALA A 53 -0.32 -6.66 16.19
CA ALA A 53 0.24 -5.35 15.87
C ALA A 53 -0.78 -4.51 15.07
N THR A 54 -1.09 -3.31 15.52
CA THR A 54 -2.01 -2.37 14.85
C THR A 54 -1.44 -0.95 14.89
N ASP A 55 -1.84 -0.12 13.93
CA ASP A 55 -1.45 1.27 13.78
C ASP A 55 0.07 1.49 13.76
N ILE A 56 0.82 0.52 13.21
CA ILE A 56 2.28 0.63 13.13
C ILE A 56 2.63 1.67 12.07
N PRO A 57 3.31 2.79 12.40
CA PRO A 57 3.68 3.78 11.42
C PRO A 57 4.79 3.25 10.50
N MET A 58 4.63 3.46 9.20
CA MET A 58 5.66 3.12 8.20
C MET A 58 6.67 4.27 8.08
N ASP A 59 7.93 3.94 7.81
CA ASP A 59 9.00 4.94 7.69
C ASP A 59 8.88 5.77 6.41
N LYS A 60 8.39 5.16 5.33
CA LYS A 60 8.29 5.80 4.03
C LYS A 60 7.15 5.21 3.21
N THR A 61 6.42 6.10 2.54
CA THR A 61 5.46 5.76 1.49
C THR A 61 5.73 6.64 0.28
N THR A 62 5.84 6.02 -0.89
CA THR A 62 5.90 6.74 -2.17
C THR A 62 4.88 6.17 -3.13
N TYR A 63 4.13 7.04 -3.78
CA TYR A 63 3.24 6.67 -4.86
C TYR A 63 3.43 7.62 -6.03
N GLN A 64 3.87 7.09 -7.17
CA GLN A 64 4.11 7.85 -8.38
C GLN A 64 3.83 6.97 -9.60
N ASP A 65 3.10 7.52 -10.58
CA ASP A 65 2.80 6.84 -11.85
C ASP A 65 2.22 5.42 -11.68
N GLY A 66 1.40 5.22 -10.64
CA GLY A 66 0.77 3.94 -10.31
C GLY A 66 1.67 2.97 -9.54
N ALA A 67 2.94 3.30 -9.28
CA ALA A 67 3.86 2.49 -8.49
C ALA A 67 3.86 2.92 -7.02
N LEU A 68 3.64 1.97 -6.12
CA LEU A 68 3.63 2.14 -4.67
C LEU A 68 4.88 1.48 -4.07
N THR A 69 5.54 2.17 -3.14
CA THR A 69 6.53 1.58 -2.24
C THR A 69 6.27 2.01 -0.81
N ILE A 70 6.20 1.04 0.11
CA ILE A 70 6.07 1.25 1.55
C ILE A 70 7.22 0.53 2.26
N THR A 71 7.82 1.14 3.29
CA THR A 71 8.92 0.50 4.05
C THR A 71 8.79 0.70 5.56
N LEU A 72 9.21 -0.31 6.32
CA LEU A 72 9.50 -0.22 7.75
C LEU A 72 10.85 -0.93 8.01
N ALA A 73 11.92 -0.16 8.14
CA ALA A 73 13.30 -0.64 8.19
C ALA A 73 13.57 -1.50 9.43
N GLN A 74 13.06 -1.10 10.60
CA GLN A 74 13.27 -1.84 11.85
C GLN A 74 12.72 -3.28 11.82
N ALA A 75 11.69 -3.52 11.00
CA ALA A 75 11.07 -4.83 10.81
C ALA A 75 11.55 -5.55 9.53
N GLY A 76 12.48 -4.93 8.78
CA GLY A 76 12.92 -5.42 7.49
C GLY A 76 11.79 -5.51 6.46
N ILE A 77 10.74 -4.69 6.59
CA ILE A 77 9.55 -4.72 5.74
C ILE A 77 9.71 -3.76 4.56
N LYS A 78 9.35 -4.24 3.37
CA LYS A 78 9.15 -3.43 2.17
C LYS A 78 7.98 -3.99 1.38
N TYR A 79 7.11 -3.15 0.84
CA TYR A 79 6.08 -3.56 -0.12
C TYR A 79 6.27 -2.76 -1.40
N VAL A 80 6.49 -3.44 -2.53
CA VAL A 80 6.62 -2.81 -3.85
C VAL A 80 5.49 -3.32 -4.72
N ALA A 81 4.65 -2.42 -5.22
CA ALA A 81 3.42 -2.79 -5.87
C ALA A 81 2.97 -1.78 -6.93
N THR A 82 1.96 -2.17 -7.72
CA THR A 82 1.28 -1.28 -8.66
C THR A 82 -0.21 -1.25 -8.39
N LEU A 83 -0.82 -0.06 -8.46
CA LEU A 83 -2.27 0.11 -8.46
C LEU A 83 -2.80 -0.11 -9.88
N LYS A 84 -3.81 -0.97 -10.00
CA LYS A 84 -4.62 -1.13 -11.21
C LYS A 84 -6.08 -1.27 -10.80
N GLU A 85 -6.88 -0.27 -11.15
CA GLU A 85 -8.28 -0.18 -10.72
C GLU A 85 -8.36 -0.19 -9.20
N ASP A 86 -9.16 -1.08 -8.62
CA ASP A 86 -9.34 -1.20 -7.16
C ASP A 86 -8.47 -2.31 -6.55
N LYS A 87 -7.31 -2.59 -7.16
CA LYS A 87 -6.37 -3.63 -6.71
C LYS A 87 -4.93 -3.13 -6.71
N ILE A 88 -4.27 -3.33 -5.58
CA ILE A 88 -2.82 -3.18 -5.48
C ILE A 88 -2.20 -4.57 -5.57
N THR A 89 -1.31 -4.78 -6.54
CA THR A 89 -0.62 -6.06 -6.74
C THR A 89 0.87 -5.85 -6.64
N GLY A 90 1.56 -6.63 -5.80
CA GLY A 90 2.98 -6.49 -5.61
C GLY A 90 3.63 -7.61 -4.82
N THR A 91 4.85 -7.33 -4.36
CA THR A 91 5.65 -8.23 -3.54
C THR A 91 5.90 -7.58 -2.19
N PHE A 92 5.51 -8.29 -1.14
CA PHE A 92 5.83 -7.96 0.24
C PHE A 92 7.12 -8.67 0.64
N TYR A 93 8.06 -7.91 1.17
CA TYR A 93 9.37 -8.36 1.62
C TYR A 93 9.42 -8.26 3.13
N GLN A 94 9.93 -9.29 3.81
CA GLN A 94 10.20 -9.23 5.24
C GLN A 94 11.45 -10.04 5.58
N SER A 95 12.46 -9.39 6.16
CA SER A 95 13.71 -10.04 6.58
C SER A 95 14.38 -10.91 5.50
N GLY A 96 14.28 -10.49 4.23
CA GLY A 96 14.84 -11.20 3.08
C GLY A 96 13.92 -12.24 2.43
N TYR A 97 12.75 -12.53 3.00
CA TYR A 97 11.73 -13.35 2.36
C TYR A 97 10.83 -12.51 1.46
N GLU A 98 10.30 -13.12 0.41
CA GLU A 98 9.40 -12.49 -0.56
C GLU A 98 8.07 -13.23 -0.59
N PHE A 99 6.98 -12.47 -0.55
CA PHE A 99 5.63 -12.98 -0.58
C PHE A 99 4.82 -12.20 -1.62
N PRO A 100 4.14 -12.87 -2.56
CA PRO A 100 3.16 -12.19 -3.40
C PRO A 100 2.03 -11.68 -2.50
N LEU A 101 1.66 -10.41 -2.68
CA LEU A 101 0.57 -9.79 -1.94
C LEU A 101 -0.32 -9.01 -2.90
N ILE A 102 -1.60 -9.37 -2.87
CA ILE A 102 -2.66 -8.64 -3.57
C ILE A 102 -3.54 -8.04 -2.49
N MET A 103 -3.77 -6.74 -2.60
CA MET A 103 -4.65 -6.01 -1.71
C MET A 103 -5.87 -5.47 -2.45
N LYS A 104 -7.00 -5.51 -1.76
CA LYS A 104 -8.25 -4.91 -2.20
C LYS A 104 -8.60 -3.74 -1.29
N LEU A 105 -9.23 -2.73 -1.87
CA LEU A 105 -9.75 -1.60 -1.12
C LEU A 105 -10.84 -2.08 -0.16
N GLU A 106 -10.67 -1.82 1.13
CA GLU A 106 -11.66 -2.12 2.18
C GLU A 106 -12.51 -0.87 2.48
N LYS A 107 -11.88 0.30 2.53
CA LYS A 107 -12.54 1.58 2.82
C LYS A 107 -11.78 2.73 2.16
N LYS A 108 -12.50 3.67 1.52
CA LYS A 108 -11.92 4.95 1.08
C LYS A 108 -11.78 5.91 2.26
N GLU A 109 -10.67 6.66 2.27
CA GLU A 109 -10.44 7.75 3.23
C GLU A 109 -11.16 9.04 2.81
#